data_AF-A0A9E1KIY0-F1
#
_entry.id   AF-A0A9E1KIY0-F1
#
_cell.length_a   1.000
_cell.length_b   1.000
_cell.length_c   1.000
_cell.angle_alpha   90.00
_cell.angle_beta   90.00
_cell.angle_gamma   90.00
#
_symmetry.space_group_name_H-M   'P 1'
#
loop_
_entity.id
_entity.type
_entity.pdbx_description
1 polymer ?
#
loop_
_entity_poly.entity_id
_entity_poly.type
_entity_poly.pdbx_seq_one_letter_code
_entity_poly.pdbx_strand_id
1 'polypeptide(L)'
;MLLLSLFGDTVVPYMRPLNMVFGPLVAATILAALPAFLDAAVVPMAIQSIAGDRGAVSGRCFAWSTVGSILGVVFTGYVLLPLLGITGALLTGVALITLALLPMRWFLPAAVMAIAFVGAIIYSAEQPKMYFFDKSNGYHRIQIKESGSVRNLYLDSTWEGAAKLGDPRPVHVYVRRVVEMIENNLINASAPIDTAFFLGGGSFSMPRYLKHVRPSMKVVVAEVDPDVVRVGREYLELTDEVEVRLGDGRKILTEDLDRYDVIVNDAFHGLRKIPFHLTSREFNQLVSDRLSARGVYIINMRGQPDQSHMASSLAKTLSEVFPYLYAEKITQTNISVIAAMHPLDWADEMPQIGPMAMILTDDHAPIEFLIARDFVEERLQRMK
;
A
#
# COMPACT_ATOMS: atom_id res chain seq x y z
N MET A 1 -18.82 -6.88 10.36
CA MET A 1 -17.81 -5.87 10.79
C MET A 1 -17.47 -6.00 12.27
N LEU A 2 -18.43 -6.01 13.21
CA LEU A 2 -18.13 -6.04 14.66
C LEU A 2 -17.41 -7.31 15.16
N LEU A 3 -17.79 -8.47 14.62
CA LEU A 3 -17.08 -9.71 14.90
C LEU A 3 -15.69 -9.73 14.27
N LEU A 4 -15.52 -9.09 13.11
CA LEU A 4 -14.21 -8.97 12.44
C LEU A 4 -13.26 -8.09 13.25
N SER A 5 -13.72 -7.00 13.84
CA SER A 5 -12.88 -6.14 14.69
C SER A 5 -12.57 -6.74 16.06
N LEU A 6 -13.51 -7.50 16.65
CA LEU A 6 -13.31 -8.10 17.99
C LEU A 6 -12.58 -9.44 17.95
N PHE A 7 -12.87 -10.25 16.93
CA PHE A 7 -12.37 -11.62 16.80
C PHE A 7 -11.46 -11.81 15.59
N GLY A 8 -11.30 -10.82 14.70
CA GLY A 8 -10.41 -10.93 13.54
C GLY A 8 -8.98 -11.25 13.95
N ASP A 9 -8.45 -10.56 14.96
CA ASP A 9 -7.10 -10.81 15.48
C ASP A 9 -6.94 -12.18 16.15
N THR A 10 -8.05 -12.84 16.50
CA THR A 10 -8.03 -14.22 17.02
C THR A 10 -8.22 -15.23 15.89
N VAL A 11 -9.21 -15.04 15.02
CA VAL A 11 -9.62 -15.98 13.96
C VAL A 11 -8.65 -15.97 12.78
N VAL A 12 -8.20 -14.80 12.33
CA VAL A 12 -7.33 -14.66 11.15
C VAL A 12 -5.99 -15.38 11.34
N PRO A 13 -5.33 -15.34 12.52
CA PRO A 13 -4.14 -16.15 12.77
C PRO A 13 -4.34 -17.66 12.62
N TYR A 14 -5.49 -18.21 13.04
CA TYR A 14 -5.78 -19.64 12.88
C TYR A 14 -6.08 -20.02 11.42
N MET A 15 -6.48 -19.06 10.59
CA MET A 15 -6.66 -19.28 9.14
C MET A 15 -5.36 -19.13 8.35
N ARG A 16 -4.25 -18.73 8.99
CA ARG A 16 -2.92 -18.62 8.36
C ARG A 16 -2.41 -19.89 7.66
N PRO A 17 -2.79 -21.13 8.04
CA PRO A 17 -2.39 -22.33 7.30
C PRO A 17 -3.07 -22.48 5.93
N LEU A 18 -4.21 -21.81 5.72
CA LEU A 18 -4.89 -21.76 4.43
C LEU A 18 -4.18 -20.78 3.49
N ASN A 19 -4.28 -20.99 2.17
CA ASN A 19 -3.66 -20.10 1.20
C ASN A 19 -4.29 -18.69 1.21
N MET A 20 -3.66 -17.72 0.55
CA MET A 20 -4.08 -16.30 0.59
C MET A 20 -5.47 -16.01 0.02
N VAL A 21 -6.09 -16.97 -0.68
CA VAL A 21 -7.44 -16.84 -1.21
C VAL A 21 -8.46 -17.49 -0.26
N PHE A 22 -8.22 -18.74 0.13
CA PHE A 22 -9.15 -19.49 0.99
C PHE A 22 -9.13 -19.04 2.45
N GLY A 23 -7.98 -18.60 2.97
CA GLY A 23 -7.88 -18.12 4.36
C GLY A 23 -8.81 -16.94 4.64
N PRO A 24 -8.71 -15.83 3.87
CA PRO A 24 -9.62 -14.70 3.99
C PRO A 24 -11.07 -15.07 3.69
N LEU A 25 -11.33 -15.93 2.71
CA LEU A 25 -12.69 -16.36 2.36
C LEU A 25 -13.37 -17.11 3.52
N VAL A 26 -12.66 -18.07 4.13
CA VAL A 26 -13.16 -18.83 5.28
C VAL A 26 -13.31 -17.92 6.51
N ALA A 27 -12.32 -17.07 6.78
CA ALA A 27 -12.39 -16.10 7.87
C ALA A 27 -13.60 -15.16 7.71
N ALA A 28 -13.80 -14.60 6.52
CA ALA A 28 -14.93 -13.73 6.21
C ALA A 28 -16.25 -14.49 6.35
N THR A 29 -16.33 -15.73 5.86
CA THR A 29 -17.53 -16.55 5.97
C THR A 29 -17.89 -16.82 7.43
N ILE A 30 -16.94 -17.26 8.26
CA ILE A 30 -17.18 -17.53 9.69
C ILE A 30 -17.60 -16.25 10.43
N LEU A 31 -16.89 -15.15 10.19
CA LEU A 31 -17.11 -13.88 10.88
C LEU A 31 -18.38 -13.16 10.40
N ALA A 32 -18.84 -13.42 9.18
CA ALA A 32 -20.07 -12.85 8.62
C ALA A 32 -21.30 -13.75 8.78
N ALA A 33 -21.13 -15.07 8.94
CA ALA A 33 -22.24 -16.02 8.99
C ALA A 33 -23.21 -15.74 10.13
N LEU A 34 -22.71 -15.58 11.36
CA LEU A 34 -23.57 -15.33 12.51
C LEU A 34 -24.33 -13.98 12.41
N PRO A 35 -23.68 -12.84 12.09
CA PRO A 35 -24.39 -11.59 11.88
C PRO A 35 -25.41 -11.66 10.75
N ALA A 36 -25.06 -12.27 9.62
CA ALA A 36 -25.97 -12.40 8.47
C ALA A 36 -27.17 -13.28 8.81
N PHE A 37 -26.97 -14.37 9.56
CA PHE A 37 -28.04 -15.23 10.03
C PHE A 37 -29.00 -14.49 10.96
N LEU A 38 -28.47 -13.74 11.93
CA LEU A 38 -29.28 -12.96 12.86
C LEU A 38 -30.05 -11.84 12.15
N ASP A 39 -29.42 -11.15 11.21
CA ASP A 39 -30.06 -10.10 10.39
C ASP A 39 -31.20 -10.68 9.53
N ALA A 40 -30.97 -11.82 8.87
CA ALA A 40 -31.98 -12.51 8.08
C ALA A 40 -33.18 -13.01 8.90
N ALA A 41 -32.99 -13.26 10.20
CA ALA A 41 -34.06 -13.70 11.09
C ALA A 41 -35.02 -12.58 11.52
N VAL A 42 -34.61 -11.30 11.45
CA VAL A 42 -35.38 -10.15 11.95
C VAL A 42 -36.70 -9.99 11.20
N VAL A 43 -36.69 -10.04 9.86
CA VAL A 43 -37.89 -9.82 9.04
C VAL A 43 -38.95 -10.91 9.27
N PRO A 44 -38.62 -12.22 9.23
CA PRO A 44 -39.57 -13.27 9.59
C PRO A 44 -40.14 -13.14 11.01
N MET A 45 -39.31 -12.80 12.00
CA MET A 45 -39.75 -12.61 13.38
C MET A 45 -40.71 -11.42 13.51
N ALA A 46 -40.44 -10.32 12.81
CA ALA A 46 -41.32 -9.15 12.78
C ALA A 46 -42.67 -9.44 12.11
N ILE A 47 -42.69 -10.26 11.06
CA ILE A 47 -43.93 -10.69 10.42
C ILE A 47 -44.78 -11.54 11.37
N GLN A 48 -44.15 -12.40 12.19
CA GLN A 48 -44.86 -13.25 13.14
C GLN A 48 -45.41 -12.48 14.36
N SER A 49 -44.81 -11.35 14.73
CA SER A 49 -45.21 -10.56 15.90
C SER A 49 -46.33 -9.55 15.64
N ILE A 50 -46.64 -9.26 14.37
CA ILE A 50 -47.67 -8.29 13.97
C ILE A 50 -48.96 -9.03 13.61
N ALA A 51 -50.06 -8.70 14.28
CA ALA A 51 -51.39 -9.21 13.93
C ALA A 51 -51.92 -8.54 12.65
N GLY A 52 -52.50 -9.32 11.73
CA GLY A 52 -53.11 -8.80 10.51
C GLY A 52 -53.02 -9.75 9.32
N ASP A 53 -53.32 -9.23 8.12
CA ASP A 53 -53.11 -9.96 6.87
C ASP A 53 -51.60 -10.19 6.63
N ARG A 54 -51.22 -11.46 6.58
CA ARG A 54 -49.81 -11.88 6.43
C ARG A 54 -49.20 -11.38 5.12
N GLY A 55 -49.99 -11.26 4.06
CA GLY A 55 -49.53 -10.73 2.76
C GLY A 55 -49.14 -9.27 2.86
N ALA A 56 -50.05 -8.42 3.34
CA ALA A 56 -49.81 -6.99 3.52
C ALA A 56 -48.70 -6.70 4.56
N VAL A 57 -48.65 -7.44 5.66
CA VAL A 57 -47.61 -7.30 6.70
C VAL A 57 -46.25 -7.67 6.14
N SER A 58 -46.14 -8.81 5.43
CA SER A 58 -44.89 -9.23 4.80
C SER A 58 -44.38 -8.20 3.79
N GLY A 59 -45.24 -7.71 2.90
CA GLY A 59 -44.87 -6.69 1.91
C GLY A 59 -44.35 -5.40 2.54
N ARG A 60 -44.99 -4.93 3.61
CA ARG A 60 -44.55 -3.73 4.35
C ARG A 60 -43.23 -3.94 5.08
N CYS A 61 -43.03 -5.09 5.74
CA CYS A 61 -41.78 -5.40 6.43
C CYS A 61 -40.60 -5.47 5.45
N PHE A 62 -40.77 -6.11 4.29
CA PHE A 62 -39.73 -6.14 3.26
C PHE A 62 -39.43 -4.77 2.66
N ALA A 63 -40.46 -3.94 2.42
CA ALA A 63 -40.29 -2.58 1.91
C ALA A 63 -39.44 -1.72 2.87
N TRP A 64 -39.78 -1.71 4.16
CA TRP A 64 -39.02 -0.97 5.17
C TRP A 64 -37.61 -1.52 5.38
N SER A 65 -37.44 -2.84 5.37
CA SER A 65 -36.11 -3.46 5.43
C SER A 65 -35.24 -3.02 4.25
N THR A 66 -35.76 -3.04 3.02
CA THR A 66 -35.02 -2.64 1.82
C THR A 66 -34.57 -1.18 1.89
N VAL A 67 -35.50 -0.27 2.21
CA VAL A 67 -35.18 1.17 2.34
C VAL A 67 -34.14 1.39 3.44
N GLY A 68 -34.32 0.76 4.59
CA GLY A 68 -33.41 0.86 5.72
C GLY A 68 -32.00 0.35 5.40
N SER A 69 -31.89 -0.79 4.71
CA SER A 69 -30.60 -1.36 4.32
C SER A 69 -29.86 -0.47 3.31
N ILE A 70 -30.56 0.09 2.31
CA ILE A 70 -29.94 1.00 1.33
C ILE A 70 -29.41 2.26 2.03
N LEU A 71 -30.26 2.91 2.83
CA LEU A 71 -29.86 4.12 3.57
C LEU A 71 -28.76 3.83 4.58
N GLY A 72 -28.83 2.69 5.28
CA GLY A 72 -27.84 2.25 6.26
C GLY A 72 -26.47 2.00 5.66
N VAL A 73 -26.40 1.35 4.48
CA VAL A 73 -25.13 1.12 3.77
C VAL A 73 -24.52 2.45 3.31
N VAL A 74 -25.31 3.33 2.70
CA VAL A 74 -24.84 4.65 2.24
C VAL A 74 -24.38 5.50 3.43
N PHE A 75 -25.17 5.58 4.48
CA PHE A 75 -24.83 6.34 5.69
C PHE A 75 -23.59 5.80 6.38
N THR A 76 -23.44 4.47 6.48
CA THR A 76 -22.25 3.87 7.09
C THR A 76 -21.00 4.14 6.25
N GLY A 77 -21.10 3.94 4.93
CA GLY A 77 -19.98 4.10 4.00
C GLY A 77 -19.50 5.54 3.85
N TYR A 78 -20.42 6.49 3.72
CA TYR A 78 -20.09 7.88 3.39
C TYR A 78 -20.14 8.85 4.58
N VAL A 79 -20.75 8.48 5.70
CA VAL A 79 -20.87 9.36 6.87
C VAL A 79 -20.16 8.78 8.08
N LEU A 80 -20.54 7.59 8.55
CA LEU A 80 -19.97 7.04 9.79
C LEU A 80 -18.49 6.67 9.65
N LEU A 81 -18.11 5.97 8.59
CA LEU A 81 -16.72 5.54 8.41
C LEU A 81 -15.74 6.71 8.24
N PRO A 82 -16.02 7.75 7.42
CA PRO A 82 -15.12 8.89 7.29
C PRO A 82 -15.04 9.75 8.55
N LEU A 83 -16.15 9.93 9.28
CA LEU A 83 -16.19 10.82 10.44
C LEU A 83 -15.72 10.16 11.74
N LEU A 84 -16.10 8.90 11.96
CA LEU A 84 -15.92 8.19 13.23
C LEU A 84 -14.94 7.02 13.13
N GLY A 85 -14.42 6.73 11.94
CA GLY A 85 -13.59 5.57 11.67
C GLY A 85 -14.35 4.25 11.87
N ILE A 86 -13.61 3.14 11.73
CA ILE A 86 -14.17 1.79 11.86
C ILE A 86 -14.72 1.57 13.29
N THR A 87 -13.95 1.93 14.31
CA THR A 87 -14.35 1.72 15.72
C THR A 87 -15.61 2.50 16.08
N GLY A 88 -15.71 3.77 15.68
CA GLY A 88 -16.88 4.58 15.98
C GLY A 88 -18.13 4.15 15.21
N ALA A 89 -17.98 3.73 13.94
CA ALA A 89 -19.09 3.15 13.18
C ALA A 89 -19.64 1.87 13.83
N LEU A 90 -18.76 1.00 14.33
CA LEU A 90 -19.14 -0.22 15.03
C LEU A 90 -19.91 0.05 16.32
N LEU A 91 -19.41 0.97 17.15
CA LEU A 91 -20.04 1.35 18.40
C LEU A 91 -21.40 2.01 18.18
N THR A 92 -21.51 2.83 17.12
CA THR A 92 -22.80 3.38 16.68
C THR A 92 -23.78 2.26 16.33
N GLY A 93 -23.33 1.23 15.63
CA GLY A 93 -24.14 0.03 15.34
C GLY A 93 -24.62 -0.68 16.61
N VAL A 94 -23.74 -0.90 17.59
CA VAL A 94 -24.13 -1.50 18.88
C VAL A 94 -25.12 -0.62 19.62
N ALA A 95 -24.90 0.68 19.66
CA ALA A 95 -25.78 1.66 20.30
C ALA A 95 -27.19 1.65 19.67
N LEU A 96 -27.29 1.54 18.35
CA LEU A 96 -28.59 1.44 17.66
C LEU A 96 -29.29 0.11 17.95
N ILE A 97 -28.55 -1.00 17.99
CA ILE A 97 -29.11 -2.32 18.32
C ILE A 97 -29.60 -2.36 19.77
N THR A 98 -28.81 -1.85 20.72
CA THR A 98 -29.23 -1.80 22.13
C THR A 98 -30.46 -0.91 22.30
N LEU A 99 -30.50 0.25 21.63
CA LEU A 99 -31.66 1.13 21.62
C LEU A 99 -32.91 0.44 21.06
N ALA A 100 -32.77 -0.36 20.00
CA ALA A 100 -33.88 -1.10 19.40
C ALA A 100 -34.42 -2.23 20.29
N LEU A 101 -33.60 -2.78 21.20
CA LEU A 101 -33.98 -3.85 22.12
C LEU A 101 -34.62 -3.34 23.43
N LEU A 102 -34.58 -2.03 23.69
CA LEU A 102 -35.15 -1.45 24.90
C LEU A 102 -36.68 -1.29 24.80
N PRO A 103 -37.45 -1.65 25.86
CA PRO A 103 -38.89 -1.43 25.85
C PRO A 103 -39.20 0.06 25.70
N MET A 104 -40.21 0.40 24.90
CA MET A 104 -40.61 1.77 24.51
C MET A 104 -40.59 2.80 25.65
N ARG A 105 -40.91 2.38 26.89
CA ARG A 105 -40.90 3.22 28.10
C ARG A 105 -39.51 3.70 28.57
N TRP A 106 -38.43 3.10 28.07
CA TRP A 106 -37.03 3.45 28.37
C TRP A 106 -36.30 4.03 27.15
N PHE A 107 -37.00 4.21 26.02
CA PHE A 107 -36.38 4.61 24.76
C PHE A 107 -35.67 5.97 24.85
N LEU A 108 -36.31 6.97 25.45
CA LEU A 108 -35.73 8.32 25.59
C LEU A 108 -34.48 8.35 26.50
N PRO A 109 -34.50 7.82 27.75
CA PRO A 109 -33.30 7.80 28.59
C PRO A 109 -32.20 6.90 28.02
N ALA A 110 -32.55 5.81 27.34
CA ALA A 110 -31.55 4.96 26.70
C ALA A 110 -30.94 5.59 25.45
N ALA A 111 -31.70 6.33 24.65
CA ALA A 111 -31.17 7.10 23.52
C ALA A 111 -30.17 8.15 24.00
N VAL A 112 -30.49 8.86 25.07
CA VAL A 112 -29.59 9.85 25.68
C VAL A 112 -28.32 9.18 26.21
N MET A 113 -28.43 8.04 26.89
CA MET A 113 -27.28 7.28 27.37
C MET A 113 -26.43 6.71 26.23
N ALA A 114 -27.04 6.25 25.15
CA ALA A 114 -26.36 5.76 23.96
C ALA A 114 -25.59 6.89 23.26
N ILE A 115 -26.22 8.05 23.10
CA ILE A 115 -25.58 9.27 22.56
C ILE A 115 -24.44 9.72 23.46
N ALA A 116 -24.64 9.73 24.79
CA ALA A 116 -23.61 10.09 25.76
C ALA A 116 -22.45 9.08 25.78
N PHE A 117 -22.72 7.79 25.60
CA PHE A 117 -21.71 6.75 25.51
C PHE A 117 -20.90 6.83 24.22
N VAL A 118 -21.56 7.07 23.08
CA VAL A 118 -20.90 7.35 21.80
C VAL A 118 -20.06 8.63 21.93
N GLY A 119 -20.60 9.70 22.52
CA GLY A 119 -19.87 10.94 22.79
C GLY A 119 -18.67 10.77 23.72
N ALA A 120 -18.81 9.99 24.79
CA ALA A 120 -17.73 9.67 25.72
C ALA A 120 -16.65 8.80 25.08
N ILE A 121 -16.99 7.93 24.13
CA ILE A 121 -15.99 7.16 23.38
C ILE A 121 -15.32 8.03 22.32
N ILE A 122 -16.03 8.93 21.65
CA ILE A 122 -15.42 9.93 20.76
C ILE A 122 -14.40 10.75 21.55
N TYR A 123 -14.78 11.22 22.75
CA TYR A 123 -13.89 11.93 23.67
C TYR A 123 -12.72 11.04 24.16
N SER A 124 -12.98 9.79 24.53
CA SER A 124 -11.94 8.88 25.02
C SER A 124 -11.05 8.30 23.90
N ALA A 125 -11.47 8.40 22.64
CA ALA A 125 -10.67 8.04 21.47
C ALA A 125 -9.62 9.13 21.14
N GLU A 126 -9.68 10.30 21.80
CA GLU A 126 -8.54 11.22 21.95
C GLU A 126 -7.49 10.67 22.94
N GLN A 127 -7.15 9.37 22.84
CA GLN A 127 -5.91 8.87 23.42
C GLN A 127 -4.73 9.57 22.74
N PRO A 128 -3.60 9.79 23.44
CA PRO A 128 -2.43 10.42 22.86
C PRO A 128 -2.05 9.65 21.61
N LYS A 129 -2.21 10.28 20.43
CA LYS A 129 -1.97 9.62 19.16
C LYS A 129 -0.52 9.14 19.18
N MET A 130 -0.32 7.82 19.14
CA MET A 130 0.99 7.19 18.88
C MET A 130 1.58 7.67 17.53
N TYR A 131 0.74 8.31 16.71
CA TYR A 131 1.02 8.85 15.40
C TYR A 131 0.94 10.38 15.44
N PHE A 132 2.02 11.03 15.03
CA PHE A 132 2.08 12.48 14.86
C PHE A 132 1.13 12.97 13.74
N PHE A 133 0.91 12.11 12.76
CA PHE A 133 -0.04 12.30 11.65
C PHE A 133 -0.67 10.95 11.31
N ASP A 134 -1.98 10.90 11.08
CA ASP A 134 -2.71 9.70 10.63
C ASP A 134 -3.91 10.16 9.78
N LYS A 135 -3.84 9.90 8.47
CA LYS A 135 -4.88 10.27 7.51
C LYS A 135 -5.05 9.15 6.50
N SER A 136 -6.30 8.79 6.20
CA SER A 136 -6.61 7.88 5.09
C SER A 136 -7.18 8.65 3.91
N ASN A 137 -6.78 8.27 2.70
CA ASN A 137 -7.31 8.80 1.44
C ASN A 137 -7.59 7.65 0.45
N GLY A 138 -7.83 7.98 -0.82
CA GLY A 138 -8.13 6.99 -1.86
C GLY A 138 -6.96 6.11 -2.31
N TYR A 139 -5.73 6.44 -1.91
CA TYR A 139 -4.51 5.70 -2.22
C TYR A 139 -4.00 4.92 -1.00
N HIS A 140 -3.79 5.61 0.12
CA HIS A 140 -3.15 5.05 1.31
C HIS A 140 -3.79 5.56 2.61
N ARG A 141 -3.59 4.79 3.68
CA ARG A 141 -3.54 5.33 5.04
C ARG A 141 -2.12 5.78 5.37
N ILE A 142 -1.90 7.08 5.45
CA ILE A 142 -0.59 7.67 5.71
C ILE A 142 -0.44 7.93 7.21
N GLN A 143 0.60 7.38 7.82
CA GLN A 143 0.89 7.58 9.23
C GLN A 143 2.35 7.97 9.46
N ILE A 144 2.58 8.93 10.36
CA ILE A 144 3.91 9.32 10.82
C ILE A 144 4.08 8.94 12.28
N LYS A 145 5.11 8.15 12.59
CA LYS A 145 5.57 7.89 13.97
C LYS A 145 6.89 8.58 14.23
N GLU A 146 6.96 9.39 15.26
CA GLU A 146 8.19 10.05 15.69
C GLU A 146 8.88 9.24 16.79
N SER A 147 10.19 9.06 16.68
CA SER A 147 11.02 8.35 17.66
C SER A 147 12.36 9.09 17.77
N GLY A 148 12.47 9.96 18.76
CA GLY A 148 13.59 10.90 18.85
C GLY A 148 13.57 11.87 17.66
N SER A 149 14.70 12.03 16.97
CA SER A 149 14.79 12.86 15.76
C SER A 149 14.41 12.14 14.46
N VAL A 150 13.91 10.91 14.54
CA VAL A 150 13.53 10.11 13.37
C VAL A 150 12.02 10.06 13.22
N ARG A 151 11.52 10.49 12.06
CA ARG A 151 10.12 10.33 11.64
C ARG A 151 10.00 9.17 10.67
N ASN A 152 9.19 8.20 11.02
CA ASN A 152 8.93 6.99 10.25
C ASN A 152 7.62 7.16 9.50
N LEU A 153 7.67 6.98 8.17
CA LEU A 153 6.51 6.97 7.30
C LEU A 153 5.97 5.55 7.16
N TYR A 154 4.68 5.41 7.45
CA TYR A 154 3.90 4.23 7.17
C TYR A 154 2.85 4.58 6.12
N LEU A 155 2.77 3.78 5.06
CA LEU A 155 1.64 3.76 4.14
C LEU A 155 0.89 2.46 4.40
N ASP A 156 -0.41 2.55 4.63
CA ASP A 156 -1.26 1.46 5.07
C ASP A 156 -0.74 0.77 6.33
N SER A 157 -0.19 -0.43 6.19
CA SER A 157 0.40 -1.22 7.29
C SER A 157 1.91 -1.40 7.14
N THR A 158 2.52 -0.75 6.14
CA THR A 158 3.90 -1.00 5.74
C THR A 158 4.78 0.20 6.07
N TRP A 159 5.95 -0.09 6.65
CA TRP A 159 6.98 0.92 6.90
C TRP A 159 7.69 1.25 5.58
N GLU A 160 7.38 2.40 4.99
CA GLU A 160 7.88 2.78 3.66
C GLU A 160 9.18 3.58 3.73
N GLY A 161 9.47 4.22 4.86
CA GLY A 161 10.75 4.88 5.03
C GLY A 161 10.84 5.72 6.29
N ALA A 162 11.94 6.46 6.38
CA ALA A 162 12.19 7.34 7.51
C ALA A 162 13.10 8.51 7.12
N ALA A 163 12.89 9.63 7.79
CA ALA A 163 13.74 10.81 7.74
C ALA A 163 14.26 11.13 9.14
N LYS A 164 15.54 11.43 9.26
CA LYS A 164 16.13 11.97 10.48
C LYS A 164 16.21 13.49 10.31
N LEU A 165 15.54 14.22 11.18
CA LEU A 165 15.47 15.68 11.09
C LEU A 165 16.86 16.30 11.23
N GLY A 166 17.18 17.23 10.33
CA GLY A 166 18.48 17.89 10.23
C GLY A 166 19.63 17.03 9.70
N ASP A 167 19.37 15.79 9.27
CA ASP A 167 20.37 14.87 8.73
C ASP A 167 19.85 14.24 7.42
N PRO A 168 20.33 14.70 6.26
CA PRO A 168 19.81 14.25 4.96
C PRO A 168 20.19 12.81 4.64
N ARG A 169 21.12 12.20 5.38
CA ARG A 169 21.56 10.83 5.16
C ARG A 169 20.41 9.84 5.32
N PRO A 170 20.27 8.85 4.42
CA PRO A 170 19.19 7.88 4.53
C PRO A 170 19.27 7.04 5.80
N VAL A 171 18.14 6.91 6.50
CA VAL A 171 18.00 6.07 7.70
C VAL A 171 17.93 4.59 7.35
N HIS A 172 17.21 4.26 6.27
CA HIS A 172 16.95 2.88 5.86
C HIS A 172 18.14 2.29 5.09
N VAL A 173 18.54 1.06 5.42
CA VAL A 173 19.71 0.38 4.82
C VAL A 173 19.59 0.29 3.30
N TYR A 174 18.41 -0.10 2.80
CA TYR A 174 18.16 -0.18 1.36
C TYR A 174 18.38 1.14 0.64
N VAL A 175 17.89 2.24 1.20
CA VAL A 175 18.03 3.57 0.61
C VAL A 175 19.50 3.98 0.56
N ARG A 176 20.28 3.69 1.62
CA ARG A 176 21.74 3.91 1.60
C ARG A 176 22.40 3.12 0.48
N ARG A 177 22.02 1.86 0.31
CA ARG A 177 22.65 1.00 -0.69
C ARG A 177 22.35 1.42 -2.12
N VAL A 178 21.11 1.79 -2.42
CA VAL A 178 20.76 2.35 -3.74
C VAL A 178 21.47 3.67 -4.01
N VAL A 179 21.57 4.53 -2.99
CA VAL A 179 22.35 5.76 -3.09
C VAL A 179 23.83 5.47 -3.36
N GLU A 180 24.43 4.50 -2.67
CA GLU A 180 25.81 4.07 -2.94
C GLU A 180 26.00 3.56 -4.37
N MET A 181 25.03 2.80 -4.92
CA MET A 181 25.06 2.38 -6.33
C MET A 181 25.02 3.58 -7.28
N ILE A 182 24.11 4.53 -7.01
CA ILE A 182 24.01 5.76 -7.78
C ILE A 182 25.35 6.49 -7.72
N GLU A 183 25.90 6.72 -6.53
CA GLU A 183 27.20 7.37 -6.31
C GLU A 183 28.35 6.63 -6.99
N ASN A 184 28.41 5.31 -6.96
CA ASN A 184 29.42 4.52 -7.67
C ASN A 184 29.30 4.72 -9.19
N ASN A 185 28.07 4.82 -9.71
CA ASN A 185 27.85 5.20 -11.10
C ASN A 185 28.30 6.65 -11.35
N LEU A 186 28.04 7.58 -10.42
CA LEU A 186 28.50 8.98 -10.51
C LEU A 186 30.03 9.08 -10.55
N ILE A 187 30.73 8.26 -9.75
CA ILE A 187 32.19 8.31 -9.57
C ILE A 187 32.93 7.70 -10.76
N ASN A 188 32.39 6.61 -11.31
CA ASN A 188 33.03 5.88 -12.41
C ASN A 188 32.61 6.37 -13.80
N ALA A 189 31.58 7.23 -13.90
CA ALA A 189 31.19 7.83 -15.16
C ALA A 189 32.24 8.84 -15.63
N SER A 190 32.65 8.74 -16.90
CA SER A 190 33.62 9.64 -17.54
C SER A 190 33.10 11.09 -17.71
N ALA A 191 31.85 11.36 -17.34
CA ALA A 191 31.22 12.66 -17.39
C ALA A 191 30.13 12.79 -16.30
N PRO A 192 29.76 14.00 -15.86
CA PRO A 192 28.85 14.22 -14.73
C PRO A 192 27.46 13.62 -14.98
N ILE A 193 26.94 12.87 -14.01
CA ILE A 193 25.56 12.42 -13.96
C ILE A 193 24.77 13.49 -13.19
N ASP A 194 23.79 14.09 -13.85
CA ASP A 194 23.13 15.32 -13.37
C ASP A 194 21.61 15.20 -13.31
N THR A 195 21.03 14.08 -13.75
CA THR A 195 19.58 13.93 -13.89
C THR A 195 19.07 12.61 -13.30
N ALA A 196 18.12 12.68 -12.37
CA ALA A 196 17.43 11.50 -11.85
C ALA A 196 15.90 11.63 -11.90
N PHE A 197 15.26 10.52 -12.22
CA PHE A 197 13.81 10.35 -12.19
C PHE A 197 13.44 9.21 -11.23
N PHE A 198 12.57 9.49 -10.28
CA PHE A 198 12.06 8.51 -9.32
C PHE A 198 10.59 8.22 -9.61
N LEU A 199 10.28 6.94 -9.84
CA LEU A 199 8.91 6.44 -9.85
C LEU A 199 8.56 6.06 -8.41
N GLY A 200 7.67 6.83 -7.78
CA GLY A 200 7.34 6.73 -6.36
C GLY A 200 8.30 7.56 -5.49
N GLY A 201 7.72 8.32 -4.55
CA GLY A 201 8.49 9.17 -3.64
C GLY A 201 8.79 8.51 -2.29
N GLY A 202 7.93 7.60 -1.82
CA GLY A 202 8.05 7.01 -0.48
C GLY A 202 8.25 8.10 0.59
N SER A 203 9.34 8.00 1.37
CA SER A 203 9.73 9.04 2.34
C SER A 203 10.61 10.16 1.78
N PHE A 204 10.77 10.22 0.45
CA PHE A 204 11.65 11.11 -0.31
C PHE A 204 13.11 11.10 0.12
N SER A 205 13.56 10.02 0.75
CA SER A 205 14.91 9.95 1.32
C SER A 205 16.01 9.90 0.27
N MET A 206 15.83 9.21 -0.88
CA MET A 206 16.82 9.27 -1.98
C MET A 206 16.83 10.65 -2.66
N PRO A 207 15.69 11.22 -3.09
CA PRO A 207 15.67 12.55 -3.69
C PRO A 207 16.31 13.62 -2.82
N ARG A 208 15.96 13.65 -1.52
CA ARG A 208 16.51 14.61 -0.54
C ARG A 208 18.01 14.45 -0.38
N TYR A 209 18.49 13.20 -0.27
CA TYR A 209 19.91 12.93 -0.13
C TYR A 209 20.70 13.36 -1.37
N LEU A 210 20.27 12.94 -2.56
CA LEU A 210 20.96 13.27 -3.81
C LEU A 210 21.03 14.78 -4.02
N LYS A 211 19.95 15.50 -3.72
CA LYS A 211 19.95 16.95 -3.82
C LYS A 211 20.91 17.61 -2.83
N HIS A 212 21.05 17.05 -1.63
CA HIS A 212 22.03 17.52 -0.65
C HIS A 212 23.48 17.31 -1.11
N VAL A 213 23.83 16.11 -1.62
CA VAL A 213 25.22 15.80 -2.05
C VAL A 213 25.56 16.36 -3.44
N ARG A 214 24.56 16.65 -4.26
CA ARG A 214 24.68 17.25 -5.61
C ARG A 214 23.59 18.32 -5.82
N PRO A 215 23.78 19.54 -5.29
CA PRO A 215 22.78 20.61 -5.41
C PRO A 215 22.43 21.00 -6.86
N SER A 216 23.34 20.80 -7.82
CA SER A 216 23.11 21.06 -9.25
C SER A 216 22.26 19.99 -9.94
N MET A 217 22.11 18.82 -9.34
CA MET A 217 21.41 17.68 -9.95
C MET A 217 19.91 17.98 -10.09
N LYS A 218 19.36 17.73 -11.27
CA LYS A 218 17.92 17.73 -11.52
C LYS A 218 17.33 16.44 -10.97
N VAL A 219 16.44 16.55 -9.99
CA VAL A 219 15.78 15.41 -9.34
C VAL A 219 14.29 15.57 -9.54
N VAL A 220 13.70 14.65 -10.31
CA VAL A 220 12.26 14.59 -10.59
C VAL A 220 11.67 13.36 -9.91
N VAL A 221 10.53 13.53 -9.23
CA VAL A 221 9.80 12.44 -8.59
C VAL A 221 8.37 12.42 -9.13
N ALA A 222 7.94 11.28 -9.67
CA ALA A 222 6.54 11.03 -9.96
C ALA A 222 5.87 10.38 -8.75
N GLU A 223 4.91 11.07 -8.14
CA GLU A 223 4.16 10.58 -6.97
C GLU A 223 2.66 10.66 -7.26
N VAL A 224 1.95 9.56 -7.06
CA VAL A 224 0.51 9.48 -7.36
C VAL A 224 -0.34 10.05 -6.23
N ASP A 225 0.14 9.96 -4.98
CA ASP A 225 -0.59 10.41 -3.80
C ASP A 225 -0.18 11.84 -3.38
N PRO A 226 -1.04 12.86 -3.59
CA PRO A 226 -0.74 14.24 -3.21
C PRO A 226 -0.58 14.43 -1.70
N ASP A 227 -1.19 13.58 -0.88
CA ASP A 227 -1.03 13.64 0.58
C ASP A 227 0.36 13.14 1.01
N VAL A 228 0.97 12.19 0.28
CA VAL A 228 2.35 11.73 0.51
C VAL A 228 3.34 12.86 0.23
N VAL A 229 3.12 13.62 -0.86
CA VAL A 229 3.94 14.80 -1.17
C VAL A 229 3.84 15.83 -0.05
N ARG A 230 2.62 16.18 0.38
CA ARG A 230 2.41 17.14 1.49
C ARG A 230 3.11 16.67 2.76
N VAL A 231 2.96 15.39 3.13
CA VAL A 231 3.63 14.79 4.29
C VAL A 231 5.15 14.85 4.16
N GLY A 232 5.68 14.62 2.95
CA GLY A 232 7.09 14.80 2.63
C GLY A 232 7.59 16.21 2.96
N ARG A 233 6.84 17.23 2.54
CA ARG A 233 7.15 18.65 2.77
C ARG A 233 7.05 19.05 4.23
N GLU A 234 5.94 18.73 4.87
CA GLU A 234 5.63 19.19 6.23
C GLU A 234 6.39 18.42 7.30
N TYR A 235 6.62 17.12 7.09
CA TYR A 235 7.10 16.24 8.14
C TYR A 235 8.45 15.57 7.85
N LEU A 236 8.88 15.48 6.60
CA LEU A 236 10.09 14.74 6.21
C LEU A 236 11.16 15.63 5.54
N GLU A 237 11.10 16.96 5.72
CA GLU A 237 12.13 17.91 5.24
C GLU A 237 12.38 17.85 3.72
N LEU A 238 11.38 17.51 2.93
CA LEU A 238 11.47 17.58 1.47
C LEU A 238 11.45 19.05 0.99
N THR A 239 12.49 19.46 0.27
CA THR A 239 12.69 20.84 -0.21
C THR A 239 12.21 21.05 -1.65
N ASP A 240 11.85 22.29 -2.00
CA ASP A 240 11.29 22.64 -3.33
C ASP A 240 12.28 22.48 -4.47
N GLU A 241 13.54 22.22 -4.14
CA GLU A 241 14.57 21.89 -5.11
C GLU A 241 14.40 20.49 -5.73
N VAL A 242 13.60 19.62 -5.10
CA VAL A 242 13.12 18.37 -5.69
C VAL A 242 11.82 18.65 -6.44
N GLU A 243 11.83 18.45 -7.75
CA GLU A 243 10.65 18.61 -8.60
C GLU A 243 9.74 17.40 -8.39
N VAL A 244 8.52 17.63 -7.89
CA VAL A 244 7.54 16.56 -7.69
C VAL A 244 6.40 16.73 -8.67
N ARG A 245 6.18 15.73 -9.52
CA ARG A 245 5.09 15.68 -10.50
C ARG A 245 4.01 14.73 -10.00
N LEU A 246 2.81 15.27 -9.81
CA LEU A 246 1.67 14.50 -9.32
C LEU A 246 1.05 13.66 -10.44
N GLY A 247 1.02 12.35 -10.26
CA GLY A 247 0.37 11.42 -11.18
C GLY A 247 1.05 10.08 -11.32
N ASP A 248 0.54 9.27 -12.24
CA ASP A 248 1.12 7.98 -12.57
C ASP A 248 2.50 8.12 -13.22
N GLY A 249 3.48 7.37 -12.72
CA GLY A 249 4.87 7.46 -13.15
C GLY A 249 5.09 7.10 -14.60
N ARG A 250 4.38 6.10 -15.14
CA ARG A 250 4.48 5.74 -16.56
C ARG A 250 3.89 6.81 -17.45
N LYS A 251 2.73 7.36 -17.08
CA LYS A 251 2.14 8.48 -17.81
C LYS A 251 3.08 9.69 -17.85
N ILE A 252 3.59 10.09 -16.69
CA ILE A 252 4.53 11.23 -16.59
C ILE A 252 5.77 10.98 -17.43
N LEU A 253 6.37 9.79 -17.36
CA LEU A 253 7.58 9.45 -18.11
C LEU A 253 7.33 9.38 -19.64
N THR A 254 6.11 9.04 -20.04
CA THR A 254 5.68 9.06 -21.46
C THR A 254 5.62 10.49 -22.01
N GLU A 255 5.01 11.39 -21.23
CA GLU A 255 4.82 12.80 -21.59
C GLU A 255 6.11 13.61 -21.48
N ASP A 256 7.01 13.21 -20.59
CA ASP A 256 8.35 13.79 -20.46
C ASP A 256 9.22 13.43 -21.65
N LEU A 257 9.90 14.41 -22.24
CA LEU A 257 10.83 14.22 -23.37
C LEU A 257 12.29 14.29 -22.93
N ASP A 258 12.56 14.58 -21.66
CA ASP A 258 13.91 14.59 -21.11
C ASP A 258 14.49 13.18 -21.01
N ARG A 259 15.83 13.11 -20.99
CA ARG A 259 16.58 11.90 -20.67
C ARG A 259 17.19 12.00 -19.29
N TYR A 260 17.28 10.86 -18.62
CA TYR A 260 17.77 10.73 -17.26
C TYR A 260 18.98 9.83 -17.20
N ASP A 261 19.95 10.21 -16.39
CA ASP A 261 21.12 9.38 -16.09
C ASP A 261 20.80 8.31 -15.03
N VAL A 262 19.79 8.54 -14.21
CA VAL A 262 19.29 7.57 -13.23
C VAL A 262 17.78 7.52 -13.29
N ILE A 263 17.21 6.34 -13.50
CA ILE A 263 15.79 6.10 -13.26
C ILE A 263 15.68 5.10 -12.12
N VAL A 264 14.91 5.42 -11.08
CA VAL A 264 14.67 4.50 -9.96
C VAL A 264 13.19 4.14 -9.92
N ASN A 265 12.88 2.86 -9.97
CA ASN A 265 11.54 2.34 -9.70
C ASN A 265 11.46 1.87 -8.25
N ASP A 266 10.86 2.72 -7.42
CA ASP A 266 10.56 2.48 -6.00
C ASP A 266 9.04 2.60 -5.74
N ALA A 267 8.24 2.42 -6.80
CA ALA A 267 6.79 2.54 -6.75
C ALA A 267 6.17 1.22 -6.26
N PHE A 268 5.39 1.32 -5.19
CA PHE A 268 4.66 0.19 -4.63
C PHE A 268 3.18 0.53 -4.45
N HIS A 269 2.34 -0.47 -4.68
CA HIS A 269 0.91 -0.45 -4.39
C HIS A 269 0.57 -1.50 -3.32
N GLY A 270 -0.24 -1.11 -2.34
CA GLY A 270 -0.76 -2.00 -1.29
C GLY A 270 0.34 -2.69 -0.49
N LEU A 271 0.30 -4.03 -0.41
CA LEU A 271 1.28 -4.83 0.33
C LEU A 271 2.64 -4.95 -0.40
N ARG A 272 3.27 -3.81 -0.73
CA ARG A 272 4.62 -3.71 -1.33
C ARG A 272 4.78 -4.42 -2.67
N LYS A 273 3.84 -4.19 -3.60
CA LYS A 273 3.89 -4.75 -4.96
C LYS A 273 4.16 -3.66 -5.98
N ILE A 274 5.12 -3.86 -6.87
CA ILE A 274 5.31 -2.96 -8.01
C ILE A 274 4.06 -3.10 -8.91
N PRO A 275 3.37 -2.01 -9.30
CA PRO A 275 2.25 -2.07 -10.24
C PRO A 275 2.64 -2.76 -11.56
N PHE A 276 1.75 -3.59 -12.12
CA PHE A 276 2.08 -4.45 -13.28
C PHE A 276 2.50 -3.65 -14.51
N HIS A 277 1.90 -2.47 -14.70
CA HIS A 277 2.20 -1.59 -15.83
C HIS A 277 3.56 -0.90 -15.72
N LEU A 278 4.26 -1.06 -14.59
CA LEU A 278 5.64 -0.61 -14.36
C LEU A 278 6.66 -1.75 -14.43
N THR A 279 6.24 -2.98 -14.78
CA THR A 279 7.13 -4.14 -14.92
C THR A 279 7.12 -4.74 -16.32
N SER A 280 6.20 -4.31 -17.19
CA SER A 280 6.08 -4.81 -18.55
C SER A 280 7.25 -4.45 -19.45
N ARG A 281 7.51 -5.26 -20.47
CA ARG A 281 8.51 -4.99 -21.51
C ARG A 281 8.28 -3.63 -22.17
N GLU A 282 7.02 -3.28 -22.46
CA GLU A 282 6.65 -2.01 -23.10
C GLU A 282 7.02 -0.81 -22.21
N PHE A 283 6.81 -0.92 -20.90
CA PHE A 283 7.27 0.10 -19.96
C PHE A 283 8.79 0.14 -19.87
N ASN A 284 9.46 -1.00 -19.83
CA ASN A 284 10.92 -1.05 -19.79
C ASN A 284 11.55 -0.48 -21.08
N GLN A 285 10.89 -0.62 -22.23
CA GLN A 285 11.29 0.06 -23.47
C GLN A 285 11.17 1.58 -23.33
N LEU A 286 10.06 2.09 -22.79
CA LEU A 286 9.92 3.52 -22.48
C LEU A 286 11.04 4.01 -21.54
N VAL A 287 11.37 3.25 -20.50
CA VAL A 287 12.48 3.58 -19.60
C VAL A 287 13.80 3.65 -20.37
N SER A 288 14.10 2.67 -21.21
CA SER A 288 15.31 2.67 -22.07
C SER A 288 15.36 3.90 -22.98
N ASP A 289 14.23 4.27 -23.60
CA ASP A 289 14.12 5.44 -24.46
C ASP A 289 14.33 6.77 -23.71
N ARG A 290 14.13 6.77 -22.39
CA ARG A 290 14.32 7.92 -21.48
C ARG A 290 15.62 7.87 -20.69
N LEU A 291 16.41 6.82 -20.82
CA LEU A 291 17.76 6.83 -20.27
C LEU A 291 18.72 7.60 -21.19
N SER A 292 19.71 8.24 -20.58
CA SER A 292 20.90 8.71 -21.29
C SER A 292 21.76 7.51 -21.71
N ALA A 293 22.73 7.71 -22.60
CA ALA A 293 23.61 6.64 -23.08
C ALA A 293 24.43 5.96 -21.94
N ARG A 294 24.60 6.67 -20.83
CA ARG A 294 25.29 6.23 -19.60
C ARG A 294 24.32 6.01 -18.44
N GLY A 295 23.03 6.00 -18.73
CA GLY A 295 22.00 5.94 -17.71
C GLY A 295 21.86 4.53 -17.13
N VAL A 296 21.47 4.47 -15.87
CA VAL A 296 21.14 3.22 -15.17
C VAL A 296 19.69 3.23 -14.71
N TYR A 297 19.02 2.08 -14.87
CA TYR A 297 17.70 1.85 -14.32
C TYR A 297 17.81 0.92 -13.11
N ILE A 298 17.30 1.35 -11.97
CA ILE A 298 17.36 0.62 -10.70
C ILE A 298 15.92 0.31 -10.26
N ILE A 299 15.64 -0.96 -9.99
CA ILE A 299 14.31 -1.41 -9.55
C ILE A 299 14.44 -2.01 -8.16
N ASN A 300 13.70 -1.46 -7.21
CA ASN A 300 13.56 -2.06 -5.89
C ASN A 300 12.50 -3.15 -5.93
N MET A 301 12.81 -4.31 -5.37
CA MET A 301 11.79 -5.31 -5.19
C MET A 301 12.05 -6.23 -4.01
N ARG A 302 10.97 -6.87 -3.56
CA ARG A 302 11.07 -8.00 -2.64
C ARG A 302 11.37 -9.29 -3.40
N GLY A 303 12.30 -10.06 -2.87
CA GLY A 303 12.68 -11.34 -3.43
C GLY A 303 14.09 -11.76 -3.02
N GLN A 304 14.50 -12.91 -3.54
CA GLN A 304 15.89 -13.37 -3.58
C GLN A 304 16.25 -13.63 -5.04
N PRO A 305 17.44 -13.23 -5.52
CA PRO A 305 17.75 -13.25 -6.96
C PRO A 305 17.66 -14.66 -7.58
N ASP A 306 17.95 -15.69 -6.80
CA ASP A 306 18.04 -17.10 -7.20
C ASP A 306 16.76 -17.92 -6.94
N GLN A 307 15.78 -17.36 -6.22
CA GLN A 307 14.60 -18.11 -5.75
C GLN A 307 13.26 -17.42 -6.02
N SER A 308 13.26 -16.17 -6.47
CA SER A 308 12.04 -15.42 -6.72
C SER A 308 11.58 -15.58 -8.17
N HIS A 309 10.35 -16.07 -8.36
CA HIS A 309 9.63 -16.12 -9.64
C HIS A 309 9.37 -14.72 -10.17
N MET A 310 9.06 -13.76 -9.29
CA MET A 310 8.91 -12.36 -9.68
C MET A 310 10.23 -11.77 -10.17
N ALA A 311 11.33 -11.97 -9.44
CA ALA A 311 12.64 -11.44 -9.82
C ALA A 311 13.15 -12.06 -11.13
N SER A 312 12.96 -13.37 -11.28
CA SER A 312 13.34 -14.09 -12.50
C SER A 312 12.55 -13.61 -13.72
N SER A 313 11.23 -13.39 -13.56
CA SER A 313 10.37 -12.90 -14.64
C SER A 313 10.67 -11.44 -14.98
N LEU A 314 10.94 -10.60 -13.98
CA LEU A 314 11.37 -9.23 -14.20
C LEU A 314 12.72 -9.18 -14.93
N ALA A 315 13.71 -9.96 -14.51
CA ALA A 315 15.01 -10.04 -15.16
C ALA A 315 14.88 -10.53 -16.62
N LYS A 316 14.06 -11.56 -16.87
CA LYS A 316 13.78 -12.04 -18.24
C LYS A 316 13.09 -10.98 -19.10
N THR A 317 12.22 -10.18 -18.51
CA THR A 317 11.55 -9.08 -19.21
C THR A 317 12.54 -7.96 -19.54
N LEU A 318 13.41 -7.60 -18.59
CA LEU A 318 14.44 -6.60 -18.79
C LEU A 318 15.46 -7.04 -19.84
N SER A 319 15.81 -8.32 -19.93
CA SER A 319 16.78 -8.83 -20.91
C SER A 319 16.32 -8.69 -22.36
N GLU A 320 15.03 -8.49 -22.60
CA GLU A 320 14.49 -8.19 -23.93
C GLU A 320 14.80 -6.75 -24.37
N VAL A 321 15.16 -5.87 -23.44
CA VAL A 321 15.35 -4.42 -23.66
C VAL A 321 16.79 -3.98 -23.36
N PHE A 322 17.38 -4.52 -22.30
CA PHE A 322 18.68 -4.11 -21.79
C PHE A 322 19.72 -5.22 -21.97
N PRO A 323 20.89 -4.92 -22.57
CA PRO A 323 21.95 -5.91 -22.78
C PRO A 323 22.71 -6.27 -21.49
N TYR A 324 22.73 -5.39 -20.48
CA TYR A 324 23.45 -5.61 -19.22
C TYR A 324 22.48 -5.57 -18.04
N LEU A 325 22.46 -6.66 -17.27
CA LEU A 325 21.63 -6.82 -16.07
C LEU A 325 22.48 -7.25 -14.89
N TYR A 326 22.20 -6.62 -13.76
CA TYR A 326 22.88 -6.85 -12.49
C TYR A 326 21.87 -7.00 -11.36
N ALA A 327 22.28 -7.67 -10.30
CA ALA A 327 21.46 -7.77 -9.10
C ALA A 327 22.29 -7.58 -7.85
N GLU A 328 21.75 -6.79 -6.93
CA GLU A 328 22.37 -6.61 -5.64
C GLU A 328 21.44 -7.03 -4.51
N LYS A 329 21.97 -7.90 -3.64
CA LYS A 329 21.25 -8.34 -2.45
C LYS A 329 21.39 -7.30 -1.34
N ILE A 330 20.29 -6.60 -1.08
CA ILE A 330 20.25 -5.53 -0.09
C ILE A 330 19.97 -6.08 1.31
N THR A 331 19.01 -6.99 1.40
CA THR A 331 18.66 -7.71 2.64
C THR A 331 18.30 -9.15 2.30
N GLN A 332 17.91 -9.95 3.29
CA GLN A 332 17.39 -11.30 3.03
C GLN A 332 16.12 -11.31 2.18
N THR A 333 15.36 -10.20 2.12
CA THR A 333 14.04 -10.15 1.47
C THR A 333 13.88 -9.03 0.45
N ASN A 334 14.93 -8.22 0.23
CA ASN A 334 14.93 -7.13 -0.74
C ASN A 334 16.17 -7.24 -1.62
N ILE A 335 15.96 -7.04 -2.91
CA ILE A 335 16.99 -7.00 -3.94
C ILE A 335 16.79 -5.74 -4.78
N SER A 336 17.88 -5.25 -5.34
CA SER A 336 17.84 -4.24 -6.39
C SER A 336 18.24 -4.89 -7.70
N VAL A 337 17.39 -4.80 -8.71
CA VAL A 337 17.72 -5.20 -10.08
C VAL A 337 18.16 -3.96 -10.82
N ILE A 338 19.31 -4.03 -11.50
CA ILE A 338 19.90 -2.90 -12.22
C ILE A 338 19.99 -3.27 -13.69
N ALA A 339 19.59 -2.36 -14.57
CA ALA A 339 19.62 -2.54 -16.01
C ALA A 339 20.29 -1.34 -16.68
N ALA A 340 21.13 -1.60 -17.69
CA ALA A 340 21.89 -0.57 -18.39
C ALA A 340 22.16 -0.94 -19.85
N MET A 341 22.45 0.09 -20.66
CA MET A 341 22.85 -0.06 -22.08
C MET A 341 24.38 -0.19 -22.26
N HIS A 342 25.12 -0.16 -21.16
CA HIS A 342 26.57 -0.24 -21.09
C HIS A 342 26.98 -1.10 -19.87
N PRO A 343 28.17 -1.70 -19.87
CA PRO A 343 28.62 -2.51 -18.74
C PRO A 343 28.88 -1.65 -17.49
N LEU A 344 28.60 -2.23 -16.31
CA LEU A 344 28.85 -1.66 -14.99
C LEU A 344 29.86 -2.54 -14.24
N ASP A 345 31.08 -2.06 -14.09
CA ASP A 345 32.18 -2.84 -13.47
C ASP A 345 32.04 -2.99 -11.94
N TRP A 346 31.16 -2.19 -11.32
CA TRP A 346 30.95 -2.17 -9.88
C TRP A 346 29.78 -3.05 -9.41
N ALA A 347 29.01 -3.62 -10.34
CA ALA A 347 27.80 -4.37 -10.04
C ALA A 347 27.96 -5.87 -10.33
N ASP A 348 27.37 -6.72 -9.48
CA ASP A 348 27.38 -8.16 -9.67
C ASP A 348 26.36 -8.57 -10.74
N GLU A 349 26.79 -9.40 -11.70
CA GLU A 349 25.92 -9.88 -12.78
C GLU A 349 24.66 -10.56 -12.24
N MET A 350 23.55 -10.38 -12.95
CA MET A 350 22.29 -11.04 -12.61
C MET A 350 22.49 -12.56 -12.60
N PRO A 351 22.12 -13.28 -11.52
CA PRO A 351 22.18 -14.74 -11.48
C PRO A 351 21.35 -15.37 -12.60
N GLN A 352 21.69 -16.62 -12.97
CA GLN A 352 20.99 -17.31 -14.05
C GLN A 352 19.48 -17.38 -13.80
N ILE A 353 18.73 -16.90 -14.79
CA ILE A 353 17.27 -16.85 -14.77
C ILE A 353 16.73 -18.28 -14.77
N GLY A 354 15.95 -18.63 -13.75
CA GLY A 354 15.34 -19.96 -13.64
C GLY A 354 14.37 -20.25 -14.80
N PRO A 355 14.14 -21.54 -15.14
CA PRO A 355 13.35 -21.94 -16.31
C PRO A 355 11.86 -21.55 -16.25
N MET A 356 11.35 -21.16 -15.07
CA MET A 356 9.95 -20.73 -14.89
C MET A 356 9.72 -19.23 -15.12
N ALA A 357 10.75 -18.47 -15.48
CA ALA A 357 10.61 -17.05 -15.76
C ALA A 357 9.75 -16.78 -17.00
N MET A 358 8.85 -15.80 -16.90
CA MET A 358 8.00 -15.35 -18.00
C MET A 358 8.32 -13.90 -18.39
N ILE A 359 8.05 -13.56 -19.65
CA ILE A 359 8.11 -12.16 -20.10
C ILE A 359 6.80 -11.49 -19.67
N LEU A 360 6.91 -10.38 -18.97
CA LEU A 360 5.80 -9.54 -18.55
C LEU A 360 5.51 -8.54 -19.65
N THR A 361 4.25 -8.43 -20.05
CA THR A 361 3.78 -7.51 -21.09
C THR A 361 2.56 -6.73 -20.59
N ASP A 362 2.22 -5.63 -21.24
CA ASP A 362 1.00 -4.87 -20.91
C ASP A 362 -0.26 -5.74 -20.96
N ASP A 363 -0.32 -6.70 -21.89
CA ASP A 363 -1.45 -7.62 -22.05
C ASP A 363 -1.42 -8.76 -21.01
N HIS A 364 -0.23 -9.11 -20.49
CA HIS A 364 -0.05 -10.23 -19.58
C HIS A 364 1.14 -10.05 -18.63
N ALA A 365 0.86 -9.55 -17.43
CA ALA A 365 1.82 -9.41 -16.34
C ALA A 365 1.17 -9.84 -14.99
N PRO A 366 1.08 -11.15 -14.69
CA PRO A 366 0.41 -11.67 -13.50
C PRO A 366 1.28 -11.52 -12.24
N ILE A 367 1.70 -10.30 -11.93
CA ILE A 367 2.61 -9.98 -10.83
C ILE A 367 2.10 -10.47 -9.48
N GLU A 368 0.78 -10.44 -9.24
CA GLU A 368 0.20 -10.86 -7.98
C GLU A 368 0.35 -12.36 -7.77
N PHE A 369 0.26 -13.13 -8.85
CA PHE A 369 0.45 -14.57 -8.82
C PHE A 369 1.92 -14.92 -8.56
N LEU A 370 2.86 -14.24 -9.24
CA LEU A 370 4.29 -14.45 -9.05
C LEU A 370 4.73 -14.14 -7.62
N ILE A 371 4.29 -13.00 -7.07
CA ILE A 371 4.58 -12.60 -5.69
C ILE A 371 3.93 -13.55 -4.68
N ALA A 372 2.70 -13.98 -4.92
CA ALA A 372 2.02 -14.93 -4.03
C ALA A 372 2.75 -16.29 -3.98
N ARG A 373 3.29 -16.74 -5.12
CA ARG A 373 4.07 -17.97 -5.20
C ARG A 373 5.36 -17.89 -4.40
N ASP A 374 6.12 -16.81 -4.56
CA ASP A 374 7.35 -16.55 -3.80
C ASP A 374 7.09 -16.61 -2.29
N PHE A 375 6.02 -15.97 -1.84
CA PHE A 375 5.65 -15.94 -0.43
C PHE A 375 5.28 -17.32 0.13
N VAL A 376 4.56 -18.13 -0.65
CA VAL A 376 4.17 -19.50 -0.25
C VAL A 376 5.40 -20.40 -0.17
N GLU A 377 6.29 -20.33 -1.17
CA GLU A 377 7.51 -21.14 -1.22
C GLU A 377 8.49 -20.78 -0.09
N GLU A 378 8.70 -19.48 0.18
CA GLU A 378 9.52 -19.01 1.31
C GLU A 378 8.97 -19.55 2.65
N ARG A 379 7.64 -19.55 2.82
CA ARG A 379 7.01 -20.03 4.04
C ARG A 379 7.14 -21.55 4.20
N LEU A 380 7.05 -22.31 3.12
CA LEU A 380 7.27 -23.76 3.14
C LEU A 380 8.71 -24.12 3.49
N GLN A 381 9.69 -23.34 3.01
CA GLN A 381 11.09 -23.54 3.37
C GLN A 381 11.35 -23.29 4.86
N ARG A 382 10.74 -22.26 5.46
CA ARG A 382 10.88 -21.98 6.91
C ARG A 382 10.21 -23.01 7.83
N MET A 383 9.34 -23.86 7.29
CA MET A 383 8.67 -24.94 8.03
C MET A 383 9.42 -26.28 7.99
N LYS A 384 10.44 -26.40 7.15
CA LYS A 384 11.38 -27.53 7.10
C LYS A 384 12.61 -27.21 7.93
#